data_AF-A0A7H4LSL0-F1
#
_entry.id   AF-A0A7H4LSL0-F1
#
_cell.length_a   1.000
_cell.length_b   1.000
_cell.length_c   1.000
_cell.angle_alpha   90.00
_cell.angle_beta   90.00
_cell.angle_gamma   90.00
#
_symmetry.space_group_name_H-M   'P 1'
#
loop_
_entity.id
_entity.type
_entity.pdbx_description
1 polymer ?
#
loop_
_entity_poly.entity_id
_entity_poly.type
_entity_poly.pdbx_seq_one_letter_code
_entity_poly.pdbx_strand_id
1 'polypeptide(L)'
;MSQYINVGDAEIYGLELNGDWQVTAALKANANYTYTHSEQKSGEYKGYALSDFPSSMANVSLTWNTASDLELWTKASWRSRSPDIGKSSSTDAYALVDLGVRYRLSKHVTLMSGIYNCLM
;
A
#
# COMPACT_ATOMS: atom_id res chain seq x y z
N MET A 1 0.68 43.67 15.34
CA MET A 1 1.87 42.80 15.38
C MET A 1 1.40 41.37 15.22
N SER A 2 1.53 40.82 14.02
CA SER A 2 1.14 39.44 13.74
C SER A 2 2.33 38.55 14.11
N GLN A 3 2.28 37.92 15.27
CA GLN A 3 3.30 36.95 15.65
C GLN A 3 3.07 35.70 14.80
N TYR A 4 3.90 35.50 13.78
CA TYR A 4 4.02 34.19 13.14
C TYR A 4 4.62 33.24 14.17
N ILE A 5 3.76 32.58 14.95
CA ILE A 5 4.17 31.42 15.73
C ILE A 5 4.46 30.36 14.68
N ASN A 6 5.73 30.01 14.54
CA ASN A 6 6.14 28.87 13.74
C ASN A 6 5.57 27.63 14.46
N VAL A 7 4.39 27.17 14.06
CA VAL A 7 3.71 25.98 14.63
C VAL A 7 4.42 24.67 14.17
N GLY A 8 5.72 24.77 13.90
CA GLY A 8 6.47 23.94 12.96
C GLY A 8 7.30 22.86 13.60
N ASP A 9 6.72 22.12 14.56
CA ASP A 9 7.30 20.85 15.00
C ASP A 9 6.29 19.74 14.76
N ALA A 10 6.51 19.02 13.66
CA ALA A 10 5.85 17.76 13.36
C ALA A 10 6.93 16.71 13.14
N GLU A 11 6.80 15.59 13.82
CA GLU A 11 7.75 14.49 13.67
C GLU A 11 7.09 13.38 12.86
N ILE A 12 7.75 12.98 11.78
CA ILE A 12 7.33 11.87 10.95
C ILE A 12 8.47 10.86 10.98
N TYR A 13 8.17 9.65 11.43
CA TYR A 13 9.11 8.54 11.38
C TYR A 13 8.39 7.32 10.86
N GLY A 14 9.13 6.46 10.18
CA GLY A 14 8.54 5.31 9.53
C GLY A 14 9.57 4.22 9.28
N LEU A 15 9.05 3.05 8.94
CA LEU A 15 9.83 1.91 8.54
C LEU A 15 9.26 1.42 7.21
N GLU A 16 10.13 1.29 6.22
CA GLU A 16 9.80 0.65 4.95
C GLU A 16 10.59 -0.65 4.83
N LEU A 17 9.86 -1.72 4.56
CA LEU A 17 10.42 -3.04 4.29
C LEU A 17 10.00 -3.44 2.90
N ASN A 18 10.97 -3.84 2.10
CA ASN A 18 10.76 -4.38 0.76
C ASN A 18 11.53 -5.69 0.62
N GLY A 19 10.85 -6.72 0.13
CA GLY A 19 11.41 -8.04 -0.09
C GLY A 19 11.00 -8.58 -1.45
N ASP A 20 12.00 -8.91 -2.27
CA ASP A 20 11.83 -9.61 -3.53
C ASP A 20 12.38 -11.03 -3.38
N TRP A 21 11.56 -12.04 -3.69
CA TRP A 21 11.98 -13.43 -3.61
C TRP A 21 11.64 -14.19 -4.90
N GLN A 22 12.67 -14.66 -5.59
CA GLN A 22 12.52 -15.68 -6.63
C GLN A 22 12.34 -17.05 -5.98
N VAL A 23 11.09 -17.45 -5.72
CA VAL A 23 10.75 -18.70 -5.02
C VAL A 23 11.12 -19.92 -5.88
N THR A 24 10.86 -19.85 -7.18
CA THR A 24 11.27 -20.86 -8.18
C THR A 24 11.65 -20.15 -9.49
N ALA A 25 12.15 -20.86 -10.50
CA ALA A 25 12.43 -20.26 -11.81
C ALA A 25 11.20 -19.61 -12.47
N ALA A 26 9.99 -20.05 -12.10
CA ALA A 26 8.73 -19.58 -12.66
C ALA A 26 7.93 -18.68 -11.70
N LEU A 27 8.21 -18.72 -10.39
CA LEU A 27 7.43 -18.02 -9.37
C LEU A 27 8.27 -16.93 -8.67
N LYS A 28 7.80 -15.69 -8.76
CA LYS A 28 8.33 -14.54 -8.02
C LYS A 28 7.31 -14.07 -6.99
N ALA A 29 7.76 -13.84 -5.77
CA ALA A 29 7.00 -13.17 -4.72
C ALA A 29 7.64 -11.83 -4.42
N ASN A 30 6.83 -10.81 -4.16
CA ASN A 30 7.30 -9.52 -3.67
C ASN A 30 6.39 -9.10 -2.52
N ALA A 31 6.97 -8.61 -1.44
CA ALA A 31 6.27 -8.06 -0.31
C ALA A 31 6.83 -6.67 -0.02
N ASN A 32 5.96 -5.71 0.23
CA ASN A 32 6.32 -4.43 0.77
C ASN A 32 5.43 -4.10 1.97
N TYR A 33 6.03 -3.48 2.97
CA TYR A 33 5.36 -3.02 4.16
C TYR A 33 5.90 -1.65 4.53
N THR A 34 5.03 -0.67 4.59
CA THR A 34 5.34 0.70 4.98
C THR A 34 4.57 1.01 6.25
N TYR A 35 5.29 1.35 7.30
CA TYR A 35 4.76 1.95 8.51
C TYR A 35 5.16 3.41 8.56
N THR A 36 4.21 4.29 8.81
CA THR A 36 4.45 5.73 8.97
C THR A 36 3.67 6.21 10.18
N HIS A 37 4.41 6.75 11.13
CA HIS A 37 3.86 7.46 12.27
C HIS A 37 4.14 8.95 12.08
N SER A 38 3.11 9.77 12.24
CA SER A 38 3.24 11.22 12.21
C SER A 38 2.53 11.81 13.41
N GLU A 39 3.17 12.75 14.10
CA GLU A 39 2.59 13.42 15.26
C GLU A 39 2.91 14.92 15.21
N GLN A 40 1.90 15.75 15.47
CA GLN A 40 2.09 17.18 15.70
C GLN A 40 2.59 17.41 17.12
N LYS A 41 3.79 18.00 17.28
CA LYS A 41 4.39 18.28 18.60
C LYS A 41 4.06 19.67 19.15
N SER A 42 3.41 20.52 18.37
CA SER A 42 3.04 21.89 18.75
C SER A 42 1.69 22.31 18.16
N GLY A 43 1.06 23.34 18.74
CA GLY A 43 -0.25 23.85 18.30
C GLY A 43 -1.45 23.26 19.05
N GLU A 44 -2.66 23.69 18.66
CA GLU A 44 -3.95 23.26 19.25
C GLU A 44 -4.23 21.76 19.05
N TYR A 45 -3.59 21.16 18.04
CA TYR A 45 -3.69 19.74 17.68
C TYR A 45 -2.46 18.93 18.11
N LYS A 46 -1.72 19.40 19.13
CA LYS A 46 -0.59 18.66 19.70
C LYS A 46 -1.02 17.26 20.16
N GLY A 47 -0.33 16.22 19.69
CA GLY A 47 -0.64 14.82 19.94
C GLY A 47 -1.57 14.16 18.89
N TYR A 48 -2.08 14.92 17.92
CA TYR A 48 -2.82 14.36 16.79
C TYR A 48 -1.88 14.02 15.63
N ALA A 49 -2.33 13.09 14.79
CA ALA A 49 -1.62 12.75 13.55
C ALA A 49 -1.48 14.00 12.65
N LEU A 50 -0.36 14.08 11.92
CA LEU A 50 -0.15 15.18 10.97
C LEU A 50 -1.00 15.02 9.70
N SER A 51 -1.39 13.79 9.37
CA SER A 51 -2.12 13.47 8.14
C SER A 51 -3.11 12.32 8.31
N ASP A 52 -4.20 12.34 7.53
CA ASP A 52 -5.24 11.30 7.49
C ASP A 52 -4.78 10.00 6.78
N PHE A 53 -3.49 9.85 6.49
CA PHE A 53 -2.96 8.67 5.83
C PHE A 53 -2.98 7.44 6.76
N PRO A 54 -3.24 6.24 6.22
CA PRO A 54 -3.16 5.02 7.00
C PRO A 54 -1.74 4.83 7.53
N SER A 55 -1.63 4.51 8.82
CA SER A 55 -0.36 4.36 9.51
C SER A 55 0.47 3.17 9.03
N SER A 56 -0.18 2.16 8.45
CA SER A 56 0.45 0.97 7.92
C SER A 56 -0.16 0.58 6.59
N MET A 57 0.69 0.22 5.63
CA MET A 57 0.31 -0.33 4.34
C MET A 57 1.15 -1.57 4.07
N ALA A 58 0.49 -2.68 3.75
CA ALA A 58 1.16 -3.91 3.33
C ALA A 58 0.71 -4.25 1.92
N ASN A 59 1.63 -4.54 1.01
CA ASN A 59 1.27 -5.09 -0.29
C ASN A 59 2.11 -6.33 -0.57
N VAL A 60 1.44 -7.39 -1.00
CA VAL A 60 2.04 -8.65 -1.39
C VAL A 60 1.65 -8.92 -2.83
N SER A 61 2.60 -9.37 -3.64
CA SER A 61 2.35 -9.78 -5.02
C SER A 61 3.05 -11.08 -5.33
N LEU A 62 2.34 -11.94 -6.03
CA LEU A 62 2.84 -13.20 -6.56
C LEU A 62 2.70 -13.16 -8.07
N THR A 63 3.75 -13.52 -8.78
CA THR A 63 3.77 -13.62 -10.24
C THR A 63 4.29 -15.00 -10.60
N TRP A 64 3.46 -15.77 -11.29
CA TRP A 64 3.75 -17.12 -11.70
C TRP A 64 3.68 -17.27 -13.22
N ASN A 65 4.82 -17.56 -13.83
CA ASN A 65 4.94 -17.89 -15.24
C ASN A 65 4.66 -19.38 -15.46
N THR A 66 3.39 -19.75 -15.63
CA THR A 66 2.99 -21.16 -15.82
C THR A 66 3.49 -21.72 -17.16
N ALA A 67 3.59 -20.87 -18.19
CA ALA A 67 4.16 -21.20 -19.49
C ALA A 67 4.92 -19.98 -20.06
N SER A 68 5.67 -20.17 -21.15
CA SER A 68 6.42 -19.11 -21.83
C SER A 68 5.55 -17.89 -22.20
N ASP A 69 4.26 -18.15 -22.43
CA ASP A 69 3.30 -17.15 -22.92
C ASP A 69 2.19 -16.86 -21.90
N LEU A 70 2.16 -17.53 -20.73
CA LEU A 70 1.10 -17.39 -19.73
C LEU A 70 1.68 -17.02 -18.37
N GLU A 71 1.34 -15.83 -17.89
CA GLU A 71 1.69 -15.31 -16.57
C GLU A 71 0.40 -15.11 -15.76
N LEU A 72 0.37 -15.70 -14.57
CA LEU A 72 -0.64 -15.43 -13.56
C LEU A 72 -0.05 -14.48 -12.53
N TRP A 73 -0.83 -13.50 -12.10
CA TRP A 73 -0.43 -12.61 -11.03
C TRP A 73 -1.55 -12.44 -10.02
N THR A 74 -1.15 -12.35 -8.76
CA THR A 74 -2.02 -12.08 -7.62
C THR A 74 -1.42 -10.93 -6.86
N LYS A 75 -2.23 -9.95 -6.49
CA LYS A 75 -1.83 -8.84 -5.62
C LYS A 75 -2.79 -8.75 -4.46
N ALA A 76 -2.26 -8.60 -3.27
CA ALA A 76 -3.03 -8.32 -2.08
C ALA A 76 -2.48 -7.02 -1.48
N SER A 77 -3.37 -6.08 -1.19
CA SER A 77 -3.06 -4.79 -0.61
C SER A 77 -3.90 -4.62 0.65
N TRP A 78 -3.23 -4.46 1.78
CA TRP A 78 -3.87 -4.18 3.06
C TRP A 78 -3.48 -2.79 3.53
N ARG A 79 -4.48 -2.05 4.01
CA ARG A 79 -4.29 -0.71 4.56
C ARG A 79 -4.90 -0.67 5.96
N SER A 80 -4.13 -0.18 6.92
CA SER A 80 -4.62 -0.01 8.29
C SER A 80 -5.63 1.13 8.39
N ARG A 81 -6.30 1.19 9.53
CA ARG A 81 -7.22 2.27 9.88
C ARG A 81 -6.49 3.61 9.85
N SER A 82 -7.03 4.59 9.14
CA SER A 82 -6.53 5.97 9.22
C SER A 82 -6.95 6.60 10.55
N PRO A 83 -6.02 7.21 11.31
CA PRO A 83 -6.36 7.94 12.52
C PRO A 83 -7.16 9.20 12.16
N ASP A 84 -8.19 9.48 12.97
CA ASP A 84 -9.20 10.49 12.73
C ASP A 84 -8.71 11.85 13.27
N ILE A 85 -8.36 12.79 12.39
CA ILE A 85 -8.03 14.17 12.77
C ILE A 85 -9.32 15.01 12.77
N GLY A 86 -10.23 14.70 13.70
CA GLY A 86 -11.38 15.55 14.01
C GLY A 86 -12.56 15.50 13.04
N LYS A 87 -12.72 14.44 12.24
CA LYS A 87 -13.90 14.22 11.38
C LYS A 87 -14.36 12.76 11.41
N SER A 88 -15.16 12.44 12.44
CA SER A 88 -16.16 11.34 12.60
C SER A 88 -16.39 10.36 11.42
N SER A 89 -15.35 9.76 10.87
CA SER A 89 -15.40 8.83 9.73
C SER A 89 -14.06 8.09 9.66
N SER A 90 -13.84 7.26 10.67
CA SER A 90 -12.74 6.31 10.68
C SER A 90 -12.93 5.31 9.53
N THR A 91 -12.01 5.31 8.57
CA THR A 91 -11.98 4.28 7.52
C THR A 91 -11.40 3.01 8.14
N ASP A 92 -12.22 1.98 8.31
CA ASP A 92 -11.76 0.70 8.83
C ASP A 92 -10.69 0.07 7.94
N ALA A 93 -9.85 -0.76 8.54
CA ALA A 93 -8.81 -1.46 7.79
C ALA A 93 -9.46 -2.33 6.71
N TYR A 94 -8.95 -2.24 5.49
CA TYR A 94 -9.47 -2.99 4.37
C TYR A 94 -8.35 -3.72 3.63
N ALA A 95 -8.69 -4.91 3.13
CA ALA A 95 -7.85 -5.68 2.24
C ALA A 95 -8.47 -5.70 0.85
N LEU A 96 -7.66 -5.45 -0.17
CA LEU A 96 -8.02 -5.65 -1.56
C LEU A 96 -7.19 -6.80 -2.11
N VAL A 97 -7.85 -7.70 -2.81
CA VAL A 97 -7.18 -8.76 -3.55
C VAL A 97 -7.54 -8.62 -5.01
N ASP A 98 -6.49 -8.55 -5.83
CA ASP A 98 -6.56 -8.50 -7.27
C ASP A 98 -5.92 -9.76 -7.84
N LEU A 99 -6.58 -10.34 -8.84
CA LEU A 99 -6.14 -11.55 -9.52
C LEU A 99 -6.16 -11.28 -11.01
N GLY A 100 -5.12 -11.69 -11.72
CA GLY A 100 -5.10 -11.55 -13.16
C GLY A 100 -4.24 -12.55 -13.87
N VAL A 101 -4.48 -12.61 -15.17
CA VAL A 101 -3.76 -13.43 -16.12
C VAL A 101 -3.33 -12.56 -17.28
N ARG A 102 -2.09 -12.78 -17.71
CA ARG A 102 -1.49 -12.16 -18.87
C ARG A 102 -1.09 -13.27 -19.83
N TYR A 103 -1.67 -13.24 -21.03
CA TYR A 103 -1.39 -14.20 -22.07
C TYR A 103 -0.79 -13.51 -23.30
N ARG A 104 0.38 -13.98 -23.75
CA ARG A 104 1.09 -13.44 -24.90
C ARG A 104 0.72 -14.24 -26.15
N LEU A 105 -0.24 -13.72 -26.91
CA LEU A 105 -0.69 -14.34 -28.17
C LEU A 105 0.41 -14.29 -29.26
N SER A 106 1.24 -13.24 -29.24
CA SER A 106 2.34 -13.04 -30.19
C SER A 106 3.35 -12.05 -29.62
N LYS A 107 4.52 -11.90 -30.26
CA LYS A 107 5.57 -10.93 -29.85
C LYS A 107 5.07 -9.47 -29.74
N HIS A 108 3.96 -9.15 -30.41
CA HIS A 108 3.37 -7.81 -30.46
C HIS A 108 2.00 -7.70 -29.78
N VAL A 109 1.42 -8.80 -29.31
CA VAL A 109 0.06 -8.82 -28.75
C VAL A 109 0.06 -9.55 -27.43
N THR A 110 -0.31 -8.83 -26.38
CA THR A 110 -0.49 -9.36 -25.03
C THR A 110 -1.93 -9.08 -24.60
N LEU A 111 -2.65 -10.14 -24.26
CA LEU A 111 -3.96 -10.07 -23.65
C LEU A 111 -3.80 -10.04 -22.13
N MET A 112 -4.51 -9.13 -21.46
CA MET A 112 -4.53 -9.04 -20.00
C MET A 112 -5.98 -9.12 -19.55
N SER A 113 -6.26 -10.00 -18.61
CA SER A 113 -7.55 -10.11 -17.95
C SER A 113 -7.33 -10.11 -16.45
N GLY A 114 -8.10 -9.31 -15.72
CA GLY A 114 -7.96 -9.17 -14.28
C GLY A 114 -9.30 -8.93 -13.62
N ILE A 115 -9.47 -9.51 -12.44
CA ILE A 115 -10.56 -9.23 -11.52
C ILE A 115 -9.95 -8.39 -10.39
N TYR A 116 -10.55 -7.23 -10.18
CA TYR A 116 -10.12 -6.26 -9.18
C TYR A 116 -11.19 -6.11 -8.10
N ASN A 117 -10.76 -5.83 -6.87
CA ASN A 117 -11.64 -5.60 -5.72
C ASN A 117 -12.48 -6.81 -5.26
N CYS A 118 -11.87 -7.97 -5.06
CA CYS A 118 -12.52 -9.02 -4.26
C CYS A 118 -12.50 -8.61 -2.78
N LEU A 119 -13.56 -7.96 -2.31
CA LEU A 119 -13.73 -7.49 -0.94
C LEU A 119 -13.95 -8.65 0.04
N MET A 120 -13.35 -8.59 1.22
CA MET A 120 -13.70 -9.40 2.40
C MET A 120 -13.59 -8.57 3.67
#